data_AF-A0A0G4LJ68-F1
#
_entry.id   AF-A0A0G4LJ68-F1
#
_cell.length_a   1.000
_cell.length_b   1.000
_cell.length_c   1.000
_cell.angle_alpha   90.00
_cell.angle_beta   90.00
_cell.angle_gamma   90.00
#
_symmetry.space_group_name_H-M   'P 1'
#
loop_
_entity.id
_entity.type
_entity.pdbx_description
1 polymer ?
#
loop_
_entity_poly.entity_id
_entity_poly.type
_entity_poly.pdbx_seq_one_letter_code
_entity_poly.pdbx_strand_id
1 'polypeptide(L)'
;MSTLVASIHPSLFDRLEGAGWDIADRDPFNLWNAVTQVVQKISADAIMDLTREFGTIESSDFPTLHAFLARAQTLKRRLCELAGGDTPIFTYNLLNGIRKQYPALWEKHAAMVAVDWDAVVRDISYKANAQESCNSSLAAVQGLGFEKHV
;
A
#
# COMPACT_ATOMS: atom_id res chain seq x y z
N MET A 1 36.11 -7.01 -20.02
CA MET A 1 34.66 -7.27 -19.86
C MET A 1 34.23 -6.54 -18.59
N SER A 2 33.17 -5.73 -18.61
CA SER A 2 32.78 -4.96 -17.42
C SER A 2 32.26 -5.91 -16.33
N THR A 3 32.47 -5.56 -15.06
CA THR A 3 31.96 -6.33 -13.91
C THR A 3 30.44 -6.43 -13.90
N LEU A 4 29.76 -5.44 -14.49
CA LEU A 4 28.31 -5.40 -14.64
C LEU A 4 27.82 -6.48 -15.62
N VAL A 5 28.43 -6.62 -16.79
CA VAL A 5 28.09 -7.66 -17.78
C VAL A 5 28.29 -9.06 -17.21
N ALA A 6 29.39 -9.28 -16.48
CA ALA A 6 29.69 -10.57 -15.86
C ALA A 6 28.72 -10.97 -14.74
N SER A 7 27.94 -10.01 -14.21
CA SER A 7 26.96 -10.25 -13.14
C SER A 7 25.55 -10.53 -13.69
N ILE A 8 25.34 -10.48 -15.01
CA ILE A 8 24.03 -10.68 -15.63
C ILE A 8 23.80 -12.16 -15.87
N HIS A 9 22.64 -12.66 -15.43
CA HIS A 9 22.24 -14.04 -15.69
C HIS A 9 22.03 -14.25 -17.21
N PRO A 10 22.57 -15.34 -17.81
CA PRO A 10 22.54 -15.53 -19.26
C PRO A 10 21.14 -15.48 -19.90
N SER A 11 20.09 -15.86 -19.16
CA SER A 11 18.70 -15.81 -19.63
C SER A 11 18.17 -14.39 -19.89
N LEU A 12 18.92 -13.35 -19.51
CA LEU A 12 18.55 -11.96 -19.76
C LEU A 12 19.18 -11.41 -21.04
N PHE A 13 20.18 -12.07 -21.63
CA PHE A 13 20.88 -11.56 -22.81
C PHE A 13 19.96 -11.40 -24.02
N ASP A 14 19.14 -12.40 -24.33
CA ASP A 14 18.18 -12.32 -25.46
C ASP A 14 17.20 -11.14 -25.30
N ARG A 15 16.83 -10.82 -24.05
CA ARG A 15 15.93 -9.70 -23.76
C ARG A 15 16.65 -8.35 -23.84
N LEU A 16 17.89 -8.28 -23.38
CA LEU A 16 18.75 -7.09 -23.49
C LEU A 16 19.07 -6.77 -24.95
N GLU A 17 19.38 -7.79 -25.75
CA GLU A 17 19.54 -7.66 -27.20
C GLU A 17 18.23 -7.21 -27.86
N GLY A 18 17.10 -7.80 -27.46
CA GLY A 18 15.76 -7.36 -27.88
C GLY A 18 15.39 -5.92 -27.47
N ALA A 19 16.03 -5.36 -26.45
CA ALA A 19 15.91 -3.96 -26.04
C ALA A 19 16.97 -3.03 -26.69
N GLY A 20 17.75 -3.55 -27.64
CA GLY A 20 18.72 -2.79 -28.42
C GLY A 20 20.10 -2.66 -27.76
N TRP A 21 20.41 -3.46 -26.74
CA TRP A 21 21.74 -3.50 -26.13
C TRP A 21 22.63 -4.57 -26.76
N ASP A 22 23.85 -4.18 -27.14
CA ASP A 22 24.87 -5.06 -27.71
C ASP A 22 25.88 -5.51 -26.63
N ILE A 23 26.19 -6.80 -26.56
CA ILE A 23 27.21 -7.36 -25.66
C ILE A 23 28.62 -6.81 -25.94
N ALA A 24 28.87 -6.34 -27.15
CA ALA A 24 30.10 -5.64 -27.51
C ALA A 24 30.14 -4.19 -27.00
N ASP A 25 29.00 -3.63 -26.57
CA ASP A 25 28.93 -2.31 -25.96
C ASP A 25 29.66 -2.30 -24.61
N ARG A 26 30.62 -1.39 -24.49
CA ARG A 26 31.45 -1.25 -23.28
C ARG A 26 30.95 -0.14 -22.36
N ASP A 27 29.92 0.60 -22.76
CA ASP A 27 29.34 1.66 -21.95
C ASP A 27 28.40 1.07 -20.88
N PRO A 28 28.77 1.15 -19.58
CA PRO A 28 27.92 0.65 -18.50
C PRO A 28 26.59 1.42 -18.38
N PHE A 29 26.50 2.65 -18.88
CA PHE A 29 25.26 3.44 -18.87
C PHE A 29 24.20 2.86 -19.84
N ASN A 30 24.63 2.46 -21.04
CA ASN A 30 23.75 1.82 -22.01
C ASN A 30 23.24 0.47 -21.51
N LEU A 31 24.14 -0.31 -20.88
CA LEU A 31 23.73 -1.56 -20.24
C LEU A 31 22.73 -1.32 -19.10
N TRP A 32 22.98 -0.33 -18.23
CA TRP A 32 22.04 0.00 -17.16
C TRP A 32 20.66 0.41 -17.70
N ASN A 33 20.62 1.25 -18.73
CA ASN A 33 19.36 1.64 -19.38
C ASN A 33 18.63 0.43 -19.95
N ALA A 34 19.31 -0.46 -20.66
CA ALA A 34 18.71 -1.68 -21.20
C ALA A 34 18.20 -2.62 -20.10
N VAL A 35 18.97 -2.80 -19.02
CA VAL A 35 18.54 -3.55 -17.84
C VAL A 35 17.26 -2.95 -17.25
N THR A 36 17.16 -1.64 -17.11
CA THR A 36 15.95 -0.99 -16.60
C THR A 36 14.73 -1.08 -17.53
N GLN A 37 14.94 -1.33 -18.82
CA GLN A 37 13.86 -1.57 -19.78
C GLN A 37 13.42 -3.04 -19.80
N VAL A 38 14.38 -3.97 -19.65
CA VAL A 38 14.16 -5.42 -19.74
C VAL A 38 13.68 -6.04 -18.43
N VAL A 39 14.26 -5.59 -17.32
CA VAL A 39 13.76 -5.91 -15.99
C VAL A 39 12.51 -5.07 -15.81
N GLN A 40 11.38 -5.61 -16.27
CA GLN A 40 10.08 -4.96 -16.17
C GLN A 40 9.91 -4.28 -14.80
N LYS A 41 9.58 -2.98 -14.84
CA LYS A 41 8.99 -2.27 -13.71
C LYS A 41 7.65 -2.93 -13.38
N ILE A 42 7.69 -4.00 -12.58
CA ILE A 42 6.54 -4.71 -11.99
C ILE A 42 5.59 -5.32 -13.04
N SER A 43 5.29 -6.62 -12.92
CA SER A 43 4.38 -7.28 -13.86
C SER A 43 2.96 -6.70 -13.76
N ALA A 44 2.20 -6.74 -14.87
CA ALA A 44 0.78 -6.38 -14.85
C ALA A 44 0.00 -7.20 -13.80
N ASP A 45 0.37 -8.47 -13.61
CA ASP A 45 -0.19 -9.34 -12.57
C ASP A 45 0.02 -8.77 -11.16
N ALA A 46 1.20 -8.21 -10.87
CA ALA A 46 1.46 -7.59 -9.57
C ALA A 46 0.64 -6.30 -9.35
N ILE A 47 0.36 -5.53 -10.40
CA ILE A 47 -0.58 -4.39 -10.31
C ILE A 47 -2.00 -4.88 -10.04
N MET A 48 -2.42 -5.96 -10.71
CA MET A 48 -3.72 -6.59 -10.48
C MET A 48 -3.85 -7.15 -9.07
N ASP A 49 -2.80 -7.78 -8.53
CA ASP A 49 -2.80 -8.30 -7.16
C ASP A 49 -2.89 -7.19 -6.12
N LEU A 50 -2.15 -6.08 -6.29
CA LEU A 50 -2.27 -4.90 -5.43
C LEU A 50 -3.67 -4.27 -5.51
N THR A 51 -4.25 -4.23 -6.70
CA THR A 51 -5.61 -3.69 -6.92
C THR A 51 -6.66 -4.58 -6.26
N ARG A 52 -6.51 -5.90 -6.41
CA ARG A 52 -7.38 -6.90 -5.76
C ARG A 52 -7.28 -6.76 -4.25
N GLU A 53 -6.06 -6.73 -3.71
CA GLU A 53 -5.83 -6.56 -2.28
C GLU A 53 -6.54 -5.31 -1.76
N PHE A 54 -6.34 -4.15 -2.40
CA PHE A 54 -6.97 -2.92 -1.93
C PHE A 54 -8.51 -2.99 -2.01
N GLY A 55 -9.06 -3.66 -3.01
CA GLY A 55 -10.50 -3.87 -3.13
C GLY A 55 -11.10 -4.81 -2.08
N THR A 56 -10.29 -5.63 -1.41
CA THR A 56 -10.77 -6.70 -0.52
C THR A 56 -10.38 -6.55 0.94
N ILE A 57 -9.39 -5.72 1.30
CA ILE A 57 -9.00 -5.55 2.70
C ILE A 57 -10.16 -4.97 3.52
N GLU A 58 -10.41 -5.55 4.69
CA GLU A 58 -11.37 -5.05 5.66
C GLU A 58 -10.64 -4.64 6.93
N SER A 59 -11.18 -3.65 7.64
CA SER A 59 -10.64 -3.19 8.92
C SER A 59 -10.56 -4.30 9.99
N SER A 60 -11.29 -5.42 9.81
CA SER A 60 -11.26 -6.59 10.71
C SER A 60 -10.06 -7.48 10.51
N ASP A 61 -9.37 -7.34 9.38
CA ASP A 61 -8.17 -8.12 9.08
C ASP A 61 -6.94 -7.57 9.82
N PHE A 62 -7.10 -6.44 10.53
CA PHE A 62 -6.02 -5.70 11.17
C PHE A 62 -6.23 -5.58 12.68
N PRO A 63 -5.15 -5.58 13.48
CA PRO A 63 -5.25 -5.46 14.93
C PRO A 63 -5.72 -4.08 15.39
N THR A 64 -5.49 -3.04 14.58
CA THR A 64 -5.92 -1.67 14.89
C THR A 64 -6.38 -0.95 13.63
N LEU A 65 -7.24 0.06 13.82
CA LEU A 65 -7.69 0.91 12.73
C LEU A 65 -6.53 1.71 12.09
N HIS A 66 -5.49 2.04 12.87
CA HIS A 66 -4.23 2.62 12.34
C HIS A 66 -3.51 1.67 11.38
N ALA A 67 -3.40 0.38 11.72
CA ALA A 67 -2.74 -0.61 10.86
C ALA A 67 -3.48 -0.79 9.53
N PHE A 68 -4.82 -0.84 9.58
CA PHE A 68 -5.66 -0.84 8.39
C PHE A 68 -5.42 0.41 7.52
N LEU A 69 -5.50 1.61 8.11
CA LEU A 69 -5.35 2.86 7.39
C LEU A 69 -3.96 2.99 6.75
N ALA A 70 -2.90 2.60 7.47
CA ALA A 70 -1.53 2.61 6.96
C ALA A 70 -1.35 1.66 5.77
N ARG A 71 -2.01 0.49 5.77
CA ARG A 71 -1.99 -0.43 4.63
C ARG A 71 -2.73 0.17 3.43
N ALA A 72 -3.92 0.72 3.63
CA ALA A 72 -4.70 1.36 2.56
C ALA A 72 -3.94 2.53 1.91
N GLN A 73 -3.29 3.39 2.70
CA GLN A 73 -2.44 4.48 2.19
C GLN A 73 -1.24 3.95 1.42
N THR A 74 -0.60 2.87 1.89
CA THR A 74 0.51 2.23 1.19
C THR A 74 0.07 1.66 -0.16
N LEU A 75 -1.10 1.00 -0.21
CA LEU A 75 -1.65 0.44 -1.44
C LEU A 75 -2.01 1.55 -2.44
N LYS A 76 -2.69 2.62 -2.00
CA LYS A 76 -2.96 3.80 -2.84
C LYS A 76 -1.67 4.35 -3.44
N ARG A 77 -0.66 4.64 -2.61
CA ARG A 77 0.62 5.21 -3.08
C ARG A 77 1.26 4.33 -4.16
N ARG A 78 1.39 3.02 -3.90
CA ARG A 78 1.99 2.08 -4.85
C ARG A 78 1.19 1.99 -6.16
N LEU A 79 -0.14 1.95 -6.07
CA LEU A 79 -0.99 1.90 -7.26
C LEU A 79 -0.92 3.20 -8.05
N CYS A 80 -0.84 4.36 -7.41
CA CYS A 80 -0.61 5.63 -8.11
C CYS A 80 0.75 5.65 -8.84
N GLU A 81 1.81 5.17 -8.18
CA GLU A 81 3.17 5.09 -8.76
C GLU A 81 3.24 4.14 -9.98
N LEU A 82 2.40 3.10 -10.00
CA LEU A 82 2.44 2.04 -11.03
C LEU A 82 1.40 2.19 -12.13
N ALA A 83 0.17 2.60 -11.79
CA ALA A 83 -0.99 2.62 -12.69
C ALA A 83 -1.39 4.02 -13.16
N GLY A 84 -0.71 5.08 -12.69
CA GLY A 84 -0.76 6.39 -13.34
C GLY A 84 -1.82 7.37 -12.84
N GLY A 85 -2.13 7.37 -11.53
CA GLY A 85 -2.82 8.50 -10.90
C GLY A 85 -3.83 8.14 -9.82
N ASP A 86 -4.28 9.18 -9.12
CA ASP A 86 -5.32 9.10 -8.10
C ASP A 86 -6.70 9.02 -8.76
N THR A 87 -7.51 8.04 -8.37
CA THR A 87 -8.87 7.87 -8.91
C THR A 87 -9.86 7.71 -7.76
N PRO A 88 -11.15 8.07 -7.97
CA PRO A 88 -12.17 7.95 -6.93
C PRO A 88 -12.32 6.53 -6.35
N ILE A 89 -11.90 5.49 -7.09
CA ILE A 89 -11.98 4.11 -6.65
C ILE A 89 -11.21 3.87 -5.34
N PHE A 90 -10.12 4.60 -5.09
CA PHE A 90 -9.35 4.44 -3.86
C PHE A 90 -10.17 4.83 -2.64
N THR A 91 -10.91 5.93 -2.74
CA THR A 91 -11.82 6.38 -1.68
C THR A 91 -12.96 5.39 -1.46
N TYR A 92 -13.53 4.83 -2.54
CA TYR A 92 -14.55 3.78 -2.44
C TYR A 92 -14.02 2.50 -1.77
N ASN A 93 -12.81 2.06 -2.13
CA ASN A 93 -12.18 0.89 -1.52
C ASN A 93 -11.91 1.11 -0.03
N LEU A 94 -11.40 2.29 0.34
CA LEU A 94 -11.18 2.65 1.74
C LEU A 94 -12.49 2.64 2.55
N LEU A 95 -13.56 3.21 1.99
CA LEU A 95 -14.88 3.19 2.62
C LEU A 95 -15.44 1.77 2.76
N ASN A 96 -15.35 0.96 1.71
CA ASN A 96 -15.82 -0.42 1.78
C ASN A 96 -15.09 -1.23 2.85
N GLY A 97 -13.78 -1.03 3.00
CA GLY A 97 -12.97 -1.70 4.03
C GLY A 97 -13.40 -1.39 5.47
N ILE A 98 -14.03 -0.24 5.73
CA ILE A 98 -14.54 0.11 7.07
C ILE A 98 -16.02 -0.21 7.29
N ARG A 99 -16.76 -0.52 6.22
CA ARG A 99 -18.24 -0.53 6.22
C ARG A 99 -18.85 -1.44 7.28
N LYS A 100 -18.31 -2.65 7.48
CA LYS A 100 -18.86 -3.63 8.42
C LYS A 100 -18.68 -3.22 9.88
N GLN A 101 -17.50 -2.71 10.24
CA GLN A 101 -17.19 -2.31 11.62
C GLN A 101 -17.64 -0.89 11.97
N TYR A 102 -17.70 0.00 10.97
CA TYR A 102 -17.96 1.42 11.16
C TYR A 102 -19.06 1.91 10.20
N PRO A 103 -20.27 1.33 10.22
CA PRO A 103 -21.33 1.65 9.27
C PRO A 103 -21.75 3.13 9.32
N ALA A 104 -21.84 3.75 10.50
CA ALA A 104 -22.18 5.16 10.63
C ALA A 104 -21.13 6.10 9.99
N LEU A 105 -19.84 5.74 10.08
CA LEU A 105 -18.78 6.49 9.43
C LEU A 105 -18.84 6.32 7.90
N TRP A 106 -19.13 5.11 7.43
CA TRP A 106 -19.37 4.85 6.01
C TRP A 106 -20.56 5.66 5.48
N GLU A 107 -21.70 5.65 6.18
CA GLU A 107 -22.93 6.36 5.78
C GLU A 107 -22.73 7.88 5.69
N LYS A 108 -21.98 8.47 6.64
CA LYS A 108 -21.62 9.90 6.62
C LYS A 108 -21.00 10.32 5.29
N HIS A 109 -20.11 9.49 4.74
CA HIS A 109 -19.41 9.79 3.49
C HIS A 109 -20.19 9.32 2.26
N ALA A 110 -20.93 8.22 2.34
CA ALA A 110 -21.75 7.72 1.25
C ALA A 110 -22.89 8.69 0.86
N ALA A 111 -23.35 9.51 1.80
CA ALA A 111 -24.35 10.55 1.56
C ALA A 111 -23.80 11.80 0.84
N MET A 112 -22.47 11.92 0.67
CA MET A 112 -21.85 13.07 0.02
C MET A 112 -21.86 12.93 -1.50
N VAL A 113 -22.13 14.03 -2.21
CA VAL A 113 -22.14 14.07 -3.69
C VAL A 113 -20.75 13.74 -4.28
N ALA A 114 -19.69 14.12 -3.57
CA ALA A 114 -18.32 13.74 -3.89
C ALA A 114 -17.61 13.33 -2.59
N VAL A 115 -17.00 12.15 -2.58
CA VAL A 115 -16.27 11.66 -1.43
C VAL A 115 -14.80 12.02 -1.56
N ASP A 116 -14.34 12.90 -0.66
CA ASP A 116 -12.94 13.33 -0.60
C ASP A 116 -12.08 12.33 0.20
N TRP A 117 -10.93 11.96 -0.35
CA TRP A 117 -10.01 11.02 0.28
C TRP A 117 -9.48 11.55 1.61
N ASP A 118 -9.07 12.82 1.65
CA ASP A 118 -8.45 13.40 2.84
C ASP A 118 -9.46 13.57 3.98
N ALA A 119 -10.72 13.88 3.67
CA ALA A 119 -11.81 13.88 4.64
C ALA A 119 -12.02 12.49 5.25
N VAL A 120 -12.08 11.43 4.44
CA VAL A 120 -12.25 10.05 4.93
C VAL A 120 -11.06 9.62 5.79
N VAL A 121 -9.83 9.85 5.32
CA VAL A 121 -8.61 9.53 6.07
C VAL A 121 -8.59 10.23 7.43
N ARG A 122 -8.97 11.50 7.48
CA ARG A 122 -9.00 12.30 8.71
C ARG A 122 -10.02 11.76 9.71
N ASP A 123 -11.22 11.42 9.28
CA ASP A 123 -12.25 10.88 10.17
C ASP A 123 -11.91 9.48 10.68
N ILE A 124 -11.32 8.62 9.83
CA ILE A 124 -10.78 7.32 10.26
C ILE A 124 -9.65 7.53 11.29
N SER A 125 -8.77 8.50 11.06
CA SER A 125 -7.68 8.81 12.00
C SER A 125 -8.20 9.29 13.36
N TYR A 126 -9.22 10.16 13.38
CA TYR A 126 -9.86 10.58 14.63
C TYR A 126 -10.48 9.39 15.37
N LYS A 127 -11.14 8.48 14.64
CA LYS A 127 -11.72 7.28 15.24
C LYS A 127 -10.64 6.36 15.82
N ALA A 128 -9.54 6.18 15.11
CA ALA A 128 -8.42 5.35 15.53
C ALA A 128 -7.76 5.91 16.82
N ASN A 129 -7.50 7.22 16.86
CA ASN A 129 -6.96 7.90 18.05
C ASN A 129 -7.89 7.76 19.27
N ALA A 130 -9.21 7.86 19.07
CA ALA A 130 -10.19 7.71 20.15
C ALA A 130 -10.20 6.27 20.71
N GLN A 131 -10.02 5.26 19.87
CA GLN A 131 -9.91 3.86 20.29
C GLN A 131 -8.64 3.62 21.11
N GLU A 132 -7.50 4.13 20.65
CA GLU A 132 -6.23 3.99 21.37
C GLU A 132 -6.26 4.66 22.74
N SER A 133 -6.85 5.85 22.81
CA SER A 133 -7.04 6.59 24.07
C SER A 133 -7.93 5.83 25.05
N CYS A 134 -9.02 5.22 24.56
CA CYS A 134 -9.94 4.41 25.37
C CYS A 134 -9.24 3.14 25.89
N ASN A 135 -8.53 2.43 25.02
CA ASN A 135 -7.80 1.20 25.38
C ASN A 135 -6.70 1.48 26.41
N SER A 136 -5.95 2.57 26.24
CA SER A 136 -4.92 3.00 27.19
C SER A 136 -5.52 3.36 28.55
N SER A 137 -6.66 4.07 28.56
CA SER A 137 -7.37 4.40 29.79
C SER A 137 -7.89 3.16 30.51
N LEU A 138 -8.42 2.18 29.76
CA LEU A 138 -8.93 0.93 30.32
C LEU A 138 -7.81 0.07 30.91
N ALA A 139 -6.66 0.01 30.23
CA ALA A 139 -5.47 -0.68 30.71
C ALA A 139 -4.92 -0.04 32.00
N ALA A 140 -4.92 1.29 32.10
CA ALA A 140 -4.51 2.00 33.31
C ALA A 140 -5.42 1.69 34.51
N VAL A 141 -6.74 1.59 34.30
CA VAL A 141 -7.70 1.23 35.35
C VAL A 141 -7.51 -0.23 35.81
N GLN A 142 -7.22 -1.14 34.89
CA GLN A 142 -7.00 -2.56 35.21
C GLN A 142 -5.65 -2.81 35.91
N GLY A 143 -4.61 -2.04 35.58
CA GLY A 143 -3.30 -2.12 36.23
C GLY A 143 -3.26 -1.56 37.66
N LEU A 144 -4.26 -0.76 38.06
CA LEU A 144 -4.35 -0.16 39.40
C LEU A 144 -5.17 -0.99 40.40
N GLY A 145 -5.82 -2.06 39.96
CA GLY A 145 -6.62 -2.91 40.83
C GLY A 145 -6.00 -4.28 40.97
N PHE A 146 -4.98 -4.47 41.83
CA PHE A 146 -4.67 -5.70 42.60
C PHE A 146 -3.28 -5.60 43.27
N GLU A 147 -3.03 -4.57 44.07
CA GLU A 147 -2.09 -4.72 45.20
C GLU A 147 -2.93 -4.83 46.47
N LYS A 148 -3.45 -6.04 46.72
CA LYS A 148 -3.92 -6.39 48.06
C LYS A 148 -2.68 -6.62 48.92
N HIS A 149 -2.45 -5.69 49.85
CA HIS A 149 -1.53 -5.81 50.97
C HIS A 149 -1.56 -7.22 51.58
N VAL A 150 -0.38 -7.84 51.67
CA VAL A 150 -0.07 -8.93 52.61
C VAL A 150 0.52 -8.32 53.87
#